data_AF-A0A4Q4VE44-F1
#
_entry.id   AF-A0A4Q4VE44-F1
#
_cell.length_a   1.000
_cell.length_b   1.000
_cell.length_c   1.000
_cell.angle_alpha   90.00
_cell.angle_beta   90.00
_cell.angle_gamma   90.00
#
_symmetry.space_group_name_H-M   'P 1'
#
loop_
_entity.id
_entity.type
_entity.pdbx_description
1 polymer ?
#
loop_
_entity_poly.entity_id
_entity_poly.type
_entity_poly.pdbx_seq_one_letter_code
_entity_poly.pdbx_strand_id
1 'polypeptide(L)'
;MLSWLFAKSKGHDAKSFYARSAFAGHAEQTVAVASPECGPSGAALSPEEHTHDGAGRFPALQWTAPRALADRVREWLVVCEDPDAPLPTPIAHG
;
A
#
# COMPACT_ATOMS: atom_id res chain seq x y z
N MET A 1 24.34 -7.29 3.54
CA MET A 1 24.83 -8.64 3.18
C MET A 1 23.76 -9.72 3.39
N LEU A 2 22.95 -9.67 4.46
CA LEU A 2 21.80 -10.57 4.65
C LEU A 2 20.57 -10.27 3.76
N SER A 3 20.29 -9.00 3.47
CA SER A 3 19.14 -8.56 2.66
C SER A 3 19.13 -9.13 1.24
N TRP A 4 20.29 -9.31 0.63
CA TRP A 4 20.41 -9.85 -0.74
C TRP A 4 20.07 -11.34 -0.81
N LEU A 5 20.33 -12.12 0.25
CA LEU A 5 20.00 -13.55 0.31
C LEU A 5 18.48 -13.80 0.30
N PHE A 6 17.69 -12.88 0.85
CA PHE A 6 16.24 -12.98 0.90
C PHE A 6 15.50 -12.12 -0.14
N ALA A 7 16.23 -11.37 -0.97
CA ALA A 7 15.66 -10.51 -2.01
C ALA A 7 14.83 -11.27 -3.07
N LYS A 8 14.94 -12.61 -3.13
CA LYS A 8 14.12 -13.48 -4.01
C LYS A 8 13.07 -14.31 -3.27
N SER A 9 12.92 -14.13 -1.96
CA SER A 9 11.85 -14.79 -1.22
C SER A 9 10.52 -14.23 -1.72
N LYS A 10 9.66 -15.10 -2.26
CA LYS A 10 8.33 -14.74 -2.78
C LYS A 10 7.24 -15.05 -1.74
N GLY A 11 6.04 -14.50 -1.92
CA GLY A 11 4.89 -14.81 -1.07
C GLY A 11 4.83 -14.01 0.22
N HIS A 12 5.56 -12.90 0.31
CA HIS A 12 5.52 -11.99 1.46
C HIS A 12 4.19 -11.23 1.54
N ASP A 13 3.53 -11.02 0.40
CA ASP A 13 2.17 -10.52 0.25
C ASP A 13 1.11 -11.42 0.92
N ALA A 14 1.36 -12.72 1.11
CA ALA A 14 0.43 -13.61 1.80
C ALA A 14 0.16 -13.19 3.27
N LYS A 15 1.02 -12.35 3.85
CA LYS A 15 0.87 -11.82 5.22
C LYS A 15 0.40 -10.37 5.27
N SER A 16 0.13 -9.77 4.11
CA SER A 16 -0.43 -8.43 3.97
C SER A 16 -1.71 -8.23 4.78
N PHE A 17 -1.98 -6.99 5.14
CA PHE A 17 -3.19 -6.64 5.90
C PHE A 17 -4.47 -7.08 5.17
N TYR A 18 -4.53 -6.89 3.84
CA TYR A 18 -5.67 -7.27 3.01
C TYR A 18 -5.84 -8.79 2.81
N ALA A 19 -4.81 -9.60 3.08
CA ALA A 19 -4.84 -11.05 2.94
C ALA A 19 -5.43 -11.78 4.17
N ARG A 20 -5.81 -11.03 5.23
CA ARG A 20 -6.34 -11.59 6.48
C ARG A 20 -7.78 -12.07 6.31
N SER A 21 -8.21 -13.00 7.17
CA SER A 21 -9.54 -13.61 7.11
C SER A 21 -10.71 -12.62 7.17
N ALA A 22 -10.52 -11.45 7.80
CA ALA A 22 -11.50 -10.37 7.82
C ALA A 22 -11.88 -9.87 6.41
N PHE A 23 -11.00 -10.06 5.43
CA PHE A 23 -11.18 -9.64 4.04
C PHE A 23 -11.46 -10.81 3.08
N ALA A 24 -11.71 -12.03 3.58
CA ALA A 24 -11.92 -13.20 2.73
C ALA A 24 -13.08 -13.06 1.73
N GLY A 25 -14.09 -12.25 2.03
CA GLY A 25 -15.20 -11.91 1.13
C GLY A 25 -14.96 -10.66 0.26
N HIS A 26 -13.77 -10.07 0.32
CA HIS A 26 -13.42 -8.78 -0.29
C HIS A 26 -12.11 -8.90 -1.10
N ALA A 27 -12.01 -9.93 -1.95
CA ALA A 27 -10.82 -10.16 -2.78
C ALA A 27 -10.61 -9.07 -3.85
N GLU A 28 -11.69 -8.43 -4.30
CA GLU A 28 -11.64 -7.39 -5.33
C GLU A 28 -11.54 -5.99 -4.71
N GLN A 29 -10.79 -5.11 -5.38
CA GLN A 29 -10.70 -3.71 -5.00
C GLN A 29 -12.07 -3.03 -5.16
N THR A 30 -12.57 -2.42 -4.08
CA THR A 30 -13.87 -1.72 -4.07
C THR A 30 -13.74 -0.21 -4.10
N VAL A 31 -12.56 0.32 -3.74
CA VAL A 31 -12.26 1.76 -3.72
C VAL A 31 -10.96 1.98 -4.49
N ALA A 32 -11.05 2.76 -5.56
CA ALA A 32 -9.88 3.18 -6.32
C ALA A 32 -9.18 4.33 -5.59
N VAL A 33 -7.88 4.17 -5.36
CA VAL A 33 -7.01 5.20 -4.77
C VAL A 33 -6.06 5.66 -5.87
N ALA A 34 -5.92 6.97 -6.03
CA ALA A 34 -4.99 7.58 -6.97
C ALA A 34 -4.07 8.56 -6.26
N SER A 35 -2.87 8.74 -6.80
CA SER A 35 -1.97 9.82 -6.42
C SER A 35 -1.79 10.76 -7.61
N PRO A 36 -2.20 12.04 -7.52
CA PRO A 36 -2.03 13.00 -8.60
C PRO A 36 -0.56 13.24 -9.00
N GLU A 37 0.35 13.05 -8.05
CA GLU A 37 1.78 13.32 -8.23
C GLU A 37 2.59 12.09 -8.63
N CYS A 38 2.26 10.89 -8.09
CA CYS A 38 2.96 9.66 -8.50
C CYS A 38 2.39 9.10 -9.81
N GLY A 39 1.10 9.29 -10.09
CA GLY A 39 0.41 8.74 -11.26
C GLY A 39 -0.44 7.49 -10.96
N PRO A 40 -0.85 6.74 -12.00
CA PRO A 40 -1.71 5.56 -11.83
C PRO A 40 -1.01 4.39 -11.13
N SER A 41 -1.77 3.37 -10.72
CA SER A 41 -1.24 2.16 -10.08
C SER A 41 -0.07 1.55 -10.87
N GLY A 42 1.01 1.22 -10.14
CA GLY A 42 2.26 0.73 -10.73
C GLY A 42 3.26 1.83 -11.10
N ALA A 43 2.92 3.11 -10.90
CA ALA A 43 3.89 4.19 -11.04
C ALA A 43 4.97 4.14 -9.95
N ALA A 44 6.17 4.62 -10.29
CA ALA A 44 7.28 4.75 -9.37
C ALA A 44 7.11 5.98 -8.48
N LEU A 45 7.53 5.87 -7.22
CA LEU A 45 7.67 7.03 -6.34
C LEU A 45 8.83 7.91 -6.82
N SER A 46 8.62 9.23 -6.81
CA SER A 46 9.68 10.20 -7.07
C SER A 46 10.81 10.03 -6.04
N PRO A 47 12.05 9.70 -6.46
CA PRO A 47 13.18 9.53 -5.55
C PRO A 47 13.46 10.79 -4.74
N GLU A 48 13.39 11.96 -5.38
CA GLU A 48 13.71 13.24 -4.76
C GLU A 48 12.68 13.65 -3.70
N GLU A 49 11.43 13.19 -3.82
CA GLU A 49 10.32 13.70 -3.02
C GLU A 49 9.77 12.71 -1.99
N HIS A 50 9.65 11.43 -2.35
CA HIS A 50 8.84 10.46 -1.59
C HIS A 50 9.65 9.31 -1.00
N THR A 51 10.97 9.30 -1.19
CA THR A 51 11.85 8.26 -0.65
C THR A 51 12.67 8.76 0.54
N HIS A 52 13.30 7.84 1.26
CA HIS A 52 14.17 8.14 2.39
C HIS A 52 15.38 8.99 2.01
N ASP A 53 15.94 8.78 0.81
CA ASP A 53 17.10 9.53 0.31
C ASP A 53 16.72 10.94 -0.17
N GLY A 54 15.42 11.16 -0.42
CA GLY A 54 14.86 12.45 -0.82
C GLY A 54 14.22 13.20 0.35
N ALA A 55 13.17 13.98 0.05
CA ALA A 55 12.47 14.79 1.03
C ALA A 55 11.58 13.98 2.00
N GLY A 56 11.37 12.68 1.76
CA GLY A 56 10.56 11.80 2.62
C GLY A 56 9.10 12.21 2.75
N ARG A 57 8.53 12.96 1.79
CA ARG A 57 7.15 13.44 1.85
C ARG A 57 6.18 12.30 1.55
N PHE A 58 5.16 12.15 2.39
CA PHE A 58 4.09 11.21 2.11
C PHE A 58 3.30 11.66 0.87
N PRO A 59 3.03 10.75 -0.08
CA PRO A 59 2.36 11.14 -1.31
C PRO A 59 0.90 11.53 -1.06
N ALA A 60 0.42 12.53 -1.78
CA ALA A 60 -0.99 12.89 -1.81
C ALA A 60 -1.80 11.72 -2.38
N LEU A 61 -2.80 11.29 -1.62
CA LEU A 61 -3.72 10.24 -2.01
C LEU A 61 -5.13 10.81 -2.14
N GLN A 62 -5.86 10.35 -3.15
CA GLN A 62 -7.24 10.76 -3.42
C GLN A 62 -8.10 9.53 -3.72
N TRP A 63 -9.30 9.54 -3.16
CA TRP A 63 -10.32 8.54 -3.45
C TRP A 63 -11.70 9.15 -3.20
N THR A 64 -12.71 8.52 -3.79
CA THR A 64 -14.11 8.86 -3.54
C THR A 64 -14.82 7.63 -3.03
N ALA A 65 -15.67 7.80 -2.00
CA ALA A 65 -16.49 6.72 -1.51
C ALA A 65 -17.40 6.19 -2.63
N PRO A 66 -17.44 4.88 -2.91
CA PRO A 66 -18.40 4.31 -3.83
C PRO A 66 -19.82 4.67 -3.41
N ARG A 67 -20.73 4.92 -4.35
CA ARG A 67 -22.10 5.35 -4.06
C ARG A 67 -22.82 4.45 -3.06
N ALA A 68 -22.59 3.14 -3.13
CA ALA A 68 -23.16 2.16 -2.21
C ALA A 68 -22.66 2.28 -0.76
N LEU A 69 -21.53 2.95 -0.54
CA LEU A 69 -20.88 3.13 0.76
C LEU A 69 -20.92 4.57 1.26
N ALA A 70 -21.11 5.56 0.37
CA ALA A 70 -20.97 6.99 0.67
C ALA A 70 -21.67 7.44 1.96
N ASP A 71 -22.92 7.03 2.19
CA ASP A 71 -23.69 7.43 3.37
C ASP A 71 -23.34 6.64 4.65
N ARG A 72 -22.60 5.53 4.50
CA ARG A 72 -22.22 4.59 5.58
C ARG A 72 -20.81 4.81 6.10
N VAL A 73 -19.93 5.40 5.29
CA VAL A 73 -18.55 5.66 5.71
C VAL A 73 -18.54 6.80 6.74
N ARG A 74 -17.91 6.56 7.88
CA ARG A 74 -17.68 7.56 8.94
C ARG A 74 -16.23 8.01 9.00
N GLU A 75 -15.31 7.09 8.71
CA GLU A 75 -13.87 7.28 8.77
C GLU A 75 -13.18 6.30 7.83
N TRP A 76 -11.94 6.63 7.47
CA TRP A 76 -11.08 5.79 6.65
C TRP A 76 -9.80 5.43 7.41
N LEU A 77 -9.37 4.18 7.27
CA LEU A 77 -8.04 3.73 7.66
C LEU A 77 -7.20 3.55 6.40
N VAL A 78 -6.03 4.18 6.36
CA VAL A 78 -5.03 3.97 5.31
C VAL A 78 -3.93 3.08 5.87
N VAL A 79 -3.65 1.99 5.17
CA VAL A 79 -2.54 1.08 5.48
C VAL A 79 -1.62 1.06 4.26
N CYS A 80 -0.39 1.55 4.43
CA CYS A 80 0.67 1.47 3.42
C CYS A 80 1.67 0.41 3.89
N GLU A 81 1.92 -0.61 3.09
CA GLU A 81 2.83 -1.70 3.44
C GLU A 81 3.79 -2.02 2.29
N ASP A 82 5.02 -2.39 2.63
CA ASP A 82 6.04 -2.90 1.71
C ASP A 82 6.15 -4.43 1.88
N PRO A 83 5.53 -5.22 0.99
CA PRO A 83 5.69 -6.66 0.97
C PRO A 83 7.03 -7.11 0.36
N ASP A 84 7.79 -6.24 -0.30
CA ASP A 84 9.06 -6.57 -0.95
C ASP A 84 10.27 -6.40 0.00
N ALA A 85 10.05 -5.82 1.18
CA ALA A 85 11.05 -5.74 2.24
C ALA A 85 11.63 -7.13 2.55
N PRO A 86 12.95 -7.27 2.76
CA PRO A 86 13.61 -8.56 3.02
C PRO A 86 13.37 -9.06 4.46
N LEU A 87 12.12 -9.02 4.91
CA LEU A 87 11.65 -9.36 6.25
C LEU A 87 10.47 -10.35 6.16
N PRO A 88 10.24 -11.16 7.20
CA PRO A 88 9.25 -12.24 7.14
C PRO A 88 7.79 -11.76 7.12
N THR A 89 7.52 -10.48 7.31
CA THR A 89 6.19 -9.84 7.29
C THR A 89 6.28 -8.51 6.56
N PRO A 90 5.25 -8.10 5.80
CA PRO A 90 5.19 -6.78 5.19
C PRO A 90 5.43 -5.68 6.21
N ILE A 91 6.17 -4.65 5.80
CA ILE A 91 6.51 -3.52 6.65
C ILE A 91 5.49 -2.43 6.45
N ALA A 92 4.76 -2.10 7.52
CA ALA A 92 3.86 -0.95 7.49
C ALA A 92 4.68 0.35 7.52
N HIS A 93 4.36 1.25 6.59
CA HIS A 93 4.87 2.61 6.52
C HIS A 93 3.80 3.57 7.06
N GLY A 94 4.06 4.19 8.20
CA GLY A 94 3.13 5.09 8.89
C GLY A 94 3.75 5.68 10.15
#